data_AF-A0A401Q8E2-F1
#
_entry.id   AF-A0A401Q8E2-F1
#
_cell.length_a   1.000
_cell.length_b   1.000
_cell.length_c   1.000
_cell.angle_alpha   90.00
_cell.angle_beta   90.00
_cell.angle_gamma   90.00
#
_symmetry.space_group_name_H-M   'P 1'
#
loop_
_entity.id
_entity.type
_entity.pdbx_description
1 polymer ?
#
loop_
_entity_poly.entity_id
_entity_poly.type
_entity_poly.pdbx_seq_one_letter_code
_entity_poly.pdbx_strand_id
1 'polypeptide(L)'
;LSGLSPFLGDTDAETLSNILTTNCSFDDEAFENISEDAKDFIANLLIREKSGRFSAAQCLKHPWVNNVSVKSRQSGIQLKSQLLLKKYVMKRLWK
;
A
#
# COMPACT_ATOMS: atom_id res chain seq x y z
N LEU A 1 -0.31 5.00 1.41
CA LEU A 1 -1.70 4.60 1.65
C LEU A 1 -2.34 5.62 2.58
N SER A 2 -1.95 5.72 3.84
CA SER A 2 -2.32 6.84 4.74
C SER A 2 -1.24 7.94 4.80
N GLY A 3 0.04 7.55 4.72
CA GLY A 3 1.19 8.46 4.83
C GLY A 3 1.75 8.61 6.25
N LEU A 4 1.13 7.93 7.22
CA LEU A 4 1.55 7.89 8.63
C LEU A 4 2.33 6.60 8.93
N SER A 5 3.17 6.65 9.97
CA SER A 5 3.87 5.46 10.47
C SER A 5 2.89 4.58 11.28
N PRO A 6 2.84 3.26 11.04
CA PRO A 6 1.90 2.36 11.72
C PRO A 6 2.19 2.11 13.21
N PHE A 7 3.37 2.52 13.70
CA PHE A 7 3.79 2.27 15.10
C PHE A 7 4.14 3.54 15.87
N LEU A 8 3.93 4.72 15.27
CA LEU A 8 4.29 5.98 15.92
C LEU A 8 3.46 6.18 17.19
N GLY A 9 4.14 6.34 18.33
CA GLY A 9 3.55 6.81 19.59
C GLY A 9 4.02 8.22 19.94
N ASP A 10 3.50 8.77 21.02
CA ASP A 10 3.83 10.12 21.50
C ASP A 10 5.28 10.21 22.01
N THR A 11 5.90 9.07 22.33
CA THR A 11 7.30 8.95 22.75
C THR A 11 8.03 7.83 22.01
N ASP A 12 9.37 7.87 22.02
CA ASP A 12 10.20 6.79 21.48
C ASP A 12 9.93 5.45 22.19
N ALA A 13 9.71 5.48 23.50
CA ALA A 13 9.41 4.29 24.29
C ALA A 13 8.08 3.64 23.87
N GLU A 14 7.06 4.46 23.64
CA GLU A 14 5.76 4.00 23.14
C GLU A 14 5.88 3.46 21.71
N THR A 15 6.62 4.16 20.84
CA THR A 15 6.89 3.71 19.47
C THR A 15 7.57 2.33 19.46
N LEU A 16 8.59 2.14 20.32
CA LEU A 16 9.26 0.85 20.47
C LEU A 16 8.29 -0.23 20.99
N SER A 17 7.44 0.11 21.96
CA SER A 17 6.41 -0.81 22.46
C SER A 17 5.45 -1.26 21.35
N ASN A 18 4.97 -0.32 20.53
CA ASN A 18 4.09 -0.61 19.39
C ASN A 18 4.75 -1.53 18.36
N ILE A 19 6.04 -1.32 18.08
CA ILE A 19 6.83 -2.21 17.21
C ILE A 19 6.91 -3.63 17.81
N LEU A 20 7.28 -3.74 19.09
CA LEU A 20 7.48 -5.03 19.75
C LEU A 20 6.19 -5.85 19.89
N THR A 21 5.07 -5.17 20.07
CA THR A 21 3.73 -5.77 20.17
C THR A 21 3.05 -5.91 18.81
N THR A 22 3.59 -5.26 17.77
CA THR A 22 2.98 -5.15 16.44
C THR A 22 1.56 -4.55 16.52
N ASN A 23 1.40 -3.58 17.41
CA ASN A 23 0.16 -2.84 17.58
C ASN A 23 0.05 -1.77 16.48
N CYS A 24 -0.73 -2.05 15.45
CA CYS A 24 -1.04 -1.16 14.33
C CYS A 24 -2.56 -1.07 14.19
N SER A 25 -3.11 0.14 14.34
CA SER A 25 -4.54 0.39 14.11
C SER A 25 -4.79 0.87 12.68
N PHE A 26 -5.94 0.48 12.12
CA PHE A 26 -6.44 0.98 10.84
C PHE A 26 -7.72 1.81 11.01
N ASP A 27 -8.07 2.16 12.26
CA ASP A 27 -9.31 2.87 12.62
C ASP A 27 -9.19 4.40 12.46
N ASP A 28 -8.04 4.91 12.05
CA ASP A 28 -7.83 6.34 11.79
C ASP A 28 -8.53 6.79 10.51
N GLU A 29 -9.01 8.04 10.49
CA GLU A 29 -9.54 8.72 9.28
C GLU A 29 -8.59 8.59 8.06
N ALA A 30 -7.29 8.51 8.33
CA ALA A 30 -6.26 8.31 7.31
C ALA A 30 -6.40 6.99 6.52
N PHE A 31 -7.22 6.04 7.00
CA PHE A 31 -7.54 4.77 6.36
C PHE A 31 -8.96 4.64 5.82
N GLU A 32 -9.79 5.68 5.92
CA GLU A 32 -11.17 5.66 5.44
C GLU A 32 -11.27 5.33 3.94
N ASN A 33 -10.37 5.91 3.13
CA ASN A 33 -10.37 5.73 1.67
C ASN A 33 -9.49 4.55 1.20
N ILE A 34 -9.02 3.72 2.12
CA ILE A 34 -8.18 2.56 1.81
C ILE A 34 -9.07 1.32 1.73
N SER A 35 -8.97 0.57 0.63
CA SER A 35 -9.76 -0.65 0.43
C SER A 35 -9.46 -1.72 1.49
N GLU A 36 -10.46 -2.50 1.88
CA GLU A 36 -10.30 -3.60 2.83
C GLU A 36 -9.24 -4.63 2.40
N ASP A 37 -9.18 -4.97 1.10
CA ASP A 37 -8.11 -5.79 0.54
C ASP A 37 -6.69 -5.27 0.87
N ALA A 38 -6.52 -3.94 0.97
CA ALA A 38 -5.23 -3.33 1.27
C ALA A 38 -4.89 -3.45 2.77
N LYS A 39 -5.90 -3.24 3.64
CA LYS A 39 -5.76 -3.36 5.09
C LYS A 39 -5.44 -4.81 5.46
N ASP A 40 -6.17 -5.76 4.88
CA ASP A 40 -5.93 -7.20 5.05
C ASP A 40 -4.51 -7.59 4.59
N PHE A 41 -4.07 -7.08 3.43
CA PHE A 41 -2.72 -7.32 2.96
C PHE A 41 -1.64 -6.84 3.95
N ILE A 42 -1.80 -5.63 4.52
CA ILE A 42 -0.86 -5.07 5.50
C ILE A 42 -0.91 -5.89 6.79
N ALA A 43 -2.09 -6.28 7.27
CA ALA A 43 -2.25 -7.09 8.48
C ALA A 43 -1.51 -8.44 8.38
N ASN A 44 -1.51 -9.08 7.21
CA ASN A 44 -0.78 -10.33 6.96
C ASN A 44 0.76 -10.15 6.85
N LEU A 45 1.25 -8.91 6.77
CA LEU A 45 2.67 -8.58 6.78
C LEU A 45 3.17 -8.15 8.17
N LEU A 46 2.34 -7.37 8.87
CA LEU A 46 2.61 -6.88 10.22
C LEU A 46 2.20 -7.94 11.25
N ILE A 47 2.87 -9.09 11.21
CA ILE A 47 2.71 -10.17 12.20
C ILE A 47 4.02 -10.36 12.96
N ARG A 48 3.94 -10.38 14.29
CA ARG A 48 5.11 -10.53 15.18
C ARG A 48 5.89 -11.81 14.85
N GLU A 49 5.19 -12.94 14.84
CA GLU A 49 5.77 -14.24 14.56
C GLU A 49 6.11 -14.38 13.06
N LYS A 50 7.38 -14.68 12.75
CA LYS A 50 7.86 -14.79 11.37
C LYS A 50 7.11 -15.85 10.56
N SER A 51 6.74 -16.96 11.18
CA SER A 51 6.01 -18.08 10.57
C SER A 51 4.61 -17.68 10.09
N GLY A 52 3.97 -16.72 10.75
CA GLY A 52 2.64 -16.21 10.38
C GLY A 52 2.68 -15.16 9.27
N ARG A 53 3.83 -14.53 9.02
CA ARG A 53 3.95 -13.51 7.97
C ARG A 53 3.86 -14.12 6.58
N PHE A 54 3.20 -13.41 5.67
CA PHE A 54 3.26 -13.78 4.26
C PHE A 54 4.70 -13.72 3.72
N SER A 55 5.07 -14.81 3.04
CA SER A 55 6.21 -14.83 2.13
C SER A 55 5.93 -13.95 0.91
N ALA A 56 6.99 -13.50 0.22
CA ALA A 56 6.85 -12.74 -1.03
C ALA A 56 5.99 -13.48 -2.08
N ALA A 57 6.09 -14.81 -2.14
CA ALA A 57 5.29 -15.63 -3.05
C ALA A 57 3.79 -15.65 -2.68
N GLN A 58 3.46 -15.61 -1.38
CA GLN A 58 2.07 -15.45 -0.93
C GLN A 58 1.58 -14.02 -1.22
N CYS A 59 2.40 -13.01 -1.00
CA CYS A 59 2.06 -11.61 -1.29
C CYS A 59 1.65 -11.39 -2.75
N LEU A 60 2.37 -12.00 -3.70
CA LEU A 60 2.07 -11.90 -5.13
C LEU A 60 0.72 -12.52 -5.52
N LYS A 61 0.21 -13.45 -4.72
CA LYS A 61 -1.09 -14.12 -4.94
C LYS A 61 -2.25 -13.38 -4.29
N HIS A 62 -1.98 -12.47 -3.36
CA HIS A 62 -3.00 -11.76 -2.61
C HIS A 62 -3.89 -10.92 -3.55
N PRO A 63 -5.23 -10.88 -3.35
CA PRO A 63 -6.13 -10.12 -4.22
C PRO A 63 -5.71 -8.67 -4.41
N TRP A 64 -5.21 -7.99 -3.37
CA TRP A 64 -4.77 -6.61 -3.47
C TRP A 64 -3.64 -6.37 -4.48
N VAL A 65 -2.69 -7.31 -4.59
CA VAL A 65 -1.50 -7.20 -5.46
C VAL A 65 -1.66 -7.95 -6.78
N ASN A 66 -2.47 -9.00 -6.80
CA ASN A 66 -2.68 -9.79 -8.00
C ASN A 66 -3.50 -8.99 -9.04
N ASN A 67 -3.21 -9.20 -10.32
CA ASN A 67 -3.90 -8.58 -11.45
C ASN A 67 -3.92 -7.03 -11.43
N VAL A 68 -2.93 -6.39 -10.80
CA VAL A 68 -2.85 -4.91 -10.72
C VAL A 68 -2.92 -4.23 -12.08
N SER A 69 -2.35 -4.83 -13.13
CA SER A 69 -2.42 -4.30 -14.50
C SER A 69 -3.86 -4.25 -15.04
N VAL A 70 -4.69 -5.24 -14.69
CA VAL A 70 -6.10 -5.30 -15.08
C VAL A 70 -6.91 -4.32 -14.23
N LYS A 71 -6.72 -4.34 -12.91
CA LYS A 71 -7.40 -3.43 -11.96
C LYS A 71 -7.11 -1.95 -12.27
N SER A 72 -5.86 -1.62 -12.62
CA SER A 72 -5.45 -0.26 -12.99
C SER A 72 -6.07 0.22 -14.30
N ARG A 73 -6.41 -0.67 -15.23
CA ARG A 73 -7.11 -0.27 -16.47
C ARG A 73 -8.59 0.01 -16.20
N GLN A 74 -9.19 -0.71 -15.26
CA GLN A 74 -10.60 -0.59 -14.90
C GLN A 74 -10.89 0.64 -14.02
N SER A 75 -9.92 1.10 -13.22
CA SER A 75 -10.11 2.25 -12.32
C SER A 75 -10.32 3.58 -13.04
N GLY A 76 -9.98 3.69 -14.33
CA GLY A 76 -10.15 4.92 -15.11
C GLY A 76 -9.31 6.11 -14.62
N ILE A 77 -8.43 5.91 -13.63
CA ILE A 77 -7.59 6.95 -13.05
C ILE A 77 -6.41 7.21 -14.00
N GLN A 78 -6.36 8.43 -14.55
CA GLN A 78 -5.22 8.85 -15.36
C GLN A 78 -4.32 9.80 -14.58
N LEU A 79 -3.08 9.38 -14.35
CA LEU A 79 -2.10 10.20 -13.63
C LEU A 79 -1.62 11.36 -14.51
N LYS A 80 -1.38 12.53 -13.90
CA LYS A 80 -0.79 13.69 -14.59
C LYS A 80 0.52 13.32 -15.30
N SER A 81 1.37 12.50 -14.67
CA SER A 81 2.61 11.99 -15.26
C SER A 81 2.36 11.18 -16.53
N GLN A 82 1.32 10.35 -16.58
CA GLN A 82 0.95 9.58 -17.77
C GLN A 82 0.46 10.48 -18.90
N LEU A 83 -0.32 11.53 -18.61
CA LEU A 83 -0.72 12.55 -19.60
C LEU A 83 0.48 13.28 -20.19
N LEU A 84 1.36 13.77 -19.31
CA LEU A 84 2.56 14.50 -19.71
C LEU A 84 3.51 13.63 -20.54
N LEU A 85 3.68 12.37 -20.14
CA LEU A 85 4.49 11.40 -20.90
C LEU A 85 3.90 11.14 -22.29
N LYS A 86 2.59 10.92 -22.40
CA LYS A 86 1.93 10.76 -23.71
C LYS A 86 2.13 12.00 -24.60
N LYS A 87 1.97 13.20 -24.05
CA LYS A 87 2.20 14.46 -24.78
C LYS A 87 3.66 14.59 -25.25
N TYR A 88 4.62 14.22 -24.40
CA TYR A 88 6.05 14.22 -24.75
C TYR A 88 6.36 13.23 -25.88
N VAL A 89 5.90 11.98 -25.76
CA VAL A 89 6.12 10.92 -26.76
C VAL A 89 5.52 11.31 -28.11
N MET A 90 4.29 11.84 -28.12
CA MET A 90 3.66 12.35 -29.34
C MET A 90 4.51 13.46 -29.97
N LYS A 91 4.91 14.49 -29.22
CA LYS A 91 5.78 15.55 -29.76
C LYS A 91 7.09 15.04 -30.38
N ARG A 92 7.64 13.94 -29.87
CA ARG A 92 8.90 13.35 -30.35
C ARG A 92 8.72 12.50 -31.60
N LEU A 93 7.61 11.78 -31.72
CA LEU A 93 7.32 10.90 -32.87
C LEU A 93 6.84 11.66 -34.12
N TRP A 94 6.41 12.91 -33.98
CA TRP A 94 5.95 13.75 -35.08
C TRP A 94 7.08 14.52 -35.78
N LYS A 95 8.34 14.18 -35.48
CA LYS A 95 9.54 14.65 -36.17
C LYS A 95 10.17 13.49 -36.93
#